data_AF-A0A2W0FXB4-F1
#
_entry.id   AF-A0A2W0FXB4-F1
#
_cell.length_a   1.000
_cell.length_b   1.000
_cell.length_c   1.000
_cell.angle_alpha   90.00
_cell.angle_beta   90.00
_cell.angle_gamma   90.00
#
_symmetry.space_group_name_H-M   'P 1'
#
loop_
_entity.id
_entity.type
_entity.pdbx_description
1 polymer ?
#
loop_
_entity_poly.entity_id
_entity_poly.type
_entity_poly.pdbx_seq_one_letter_code
_entity_poly.pdbx_strand_id
1 'polypeptide(L)'
;MSQRTSSLLYSHQPPHAKCVLLGQLGWHYLFPASHLSRDPVDGALRRHHLDPTTLQKAVRATARQLQLGKPVTCHTLRHSFATHLLARGADIRTVQEQLGHSDVRTTQIYTHVLQNGANGVRSPLSDL
;
A
#
# COMPACT_ATOMS: atom_id res chain seq x y z
N MET A 1 1.36 7.95 24.86
CA MET A 1 0.65 9.17 24.44
C MET A 1 0.34 9.07 22.96
N SER A 2 -0.91 9.41 22.61
CA SER A 2 -1.47 9.62 21.27
C SER A 2 -1.55 8.43 20.30
N GLN A 3 -2.60 7.62 20.46
CA GLN A 3 -3.26 6.97 19.32
C GLN A 3 -4.43 7.86 18.91
N ARG A 4 -4.25 8.69 17.89
CA ARG A 4 -5.33 9.38 17.18
C ARG A 4 -4.89 9.51 15.74
N THR A 5 -5.57 8.80 14.84
CA THR A 5 -6.14 9.30 13.57
C THR A 5 -6.44 8.11 12.66
N SER A 6 -7.68 7.61 12.68
CA SER A 6 -8.38 7.14 11.47
C SER A 6 -9.84 6.84 11.79
N SER A 7 -10.54 7.86 12.28
CA SER A 7 -11.97 7.81 12.56
C SER A 7 -12.60 8.96 11.79
N LEU A 8 -12.70 8.86 10.46
CA LEU A 8 -13.42 9.82 9.59
C LEU A 8 -13.52 9.32 8.13
N LEU A 9 -13.93 8.07 7.92
CA LEU A 9 -14.45 7.58 6.63
C LEU A 9 -15.56 6.54 6.87
N TYR A 10 -16.52 6.87 7.76
CA TYR A 10 -17.76 6.11 7.90
C TYR A 10 -18.92 7.03 7.53
N SER A 11 -19.09 7.25 6.23
CA SER A 11 -20.26 7.90 5.67
C SER A 11 -21.45 6.95 5.78
N HIS A 12 -22.41 7.33 6.62
CA HIS A 12 -23.83 6.95 6.61
C HIS A 12 -24.20 5.65 5.85
N GLN A 13 -24.38 4.57 6.60
CA GLN A 13 -25.05 3.36 6.14
C GLN A 13 -26.58 3.62 6.06
N PRO A 14 -27.23 3.55 4.88
CA PRO A 14 -28.67 3.71 4.78
C PRO A 14 -29.41 2.47 5.34
N PRO A 15 -30.58 2.63 5.97
CA PRO A 15 -31.45 1.52 6.31
C PRO A 15 -32.04 0.93 5.03
N HIS A 16 -32.48 -0.34 5.06
CA HIS A 16 -33.00 -1.13 3.94
C HIS A 16 -31.96 -1.94 3.13
N ALA A 17 -31.33 -2.90 3.82
CA ALA A 17 -30.63 -4.00 3.19
C ALA A 17 -31.64 -4.91 2.44
N LYS A 18 -31.84 -4.67 1.14
CA LYS A 18 -32.31 -5.71 0.22
C LYS A 18 -31.14 -6.66 -0.02
N CYS A 19 -31.38 -7.96 0.14
CA CYS A 19 -30.49 -9.05 -0.23
C CYS A 19 -29.95 -8.81 -1.64
N VAL A 20 -28.66 -8.45 -1.75
CA VAL A 20 -28.00 -8.22 -3.04
C VAL A 20 -27.52 -9.58 -3.57
N LEU A 21 -28.01 -9.93 -4.75
CA LEU A 21 -27.62 -11.08 -5.56
C LEU A 21 -26.10 -11.17 -5.72
N LEU A 22 -25.57 -12.41 -5.72
CA LEU A 22 -24.17 -12.75 -6.05
C LEU A 22 -23.70 -11.99 -7.29
N GLY A 23 -22.85 -10.97 -7.11
CA GLY A 23 -22.17 -10.30 -8.22
C GLY A 23 -22.02 -8.79 -8.10
N GLN A 24 -22.71 -8.10 -7.18
CA GLN A 24 -22.54 -6.65 -7.00
C GLN A 24 -21.94 -6.34 -5.63
N LEU A 25 -20.72 -5.78 -5.61
CA LEU A 25 -20.01 -5.42 -4.37
C LEU A 25 -20.77 -4.35 -3.57
N GLY A 26 -21.61 -3.53 -4.22
CA GLY A 26 -22.28 -2.41 -3.55
C GLY A 26 -21.27 -1.58 -2.76
N TRP A 27 -21.58 -1.33 -1.48
CA TRP A 27 -20.69 -0.64 -0.54
C TRP A 27 -19.88 -1.60 0.37
N HIS A 28 -19.77 -2.88 0.01
CA HIS A 28 -18.99 -3.85 0.78
C HIS A 28 -17.50 -3.79 0.42
N TYR A 29 -16.66 -4.17 1.38
CA TYR A 29 -15.21 -4.27 1.17
C TYR A 29 -14.89 -5.34 0.11
N LEU A 30 -13.95 -5.02 -0.79
CA LEU A 30 -13.39 -5.97 -1.76
C LEU A 30 -12.67 -7.13 -1.06
N PHE A 31 -11.99 -6.83 0.06
CA PHE A 31 -11.32 -7.82 0.90
C PHE A 31 -11.98 -7.82 2.28
N PRO A 32 -13.11 -8.52 2.46
CA PRO A 32 -13.76 -8.60 3.75
C PRO A 32 -13.01 -9.53 4.71
N ALA A 33 -13.05 -9.23 6.00
CA ALA A 33 -12.57 -10.12 7.04
C ALA A 33 -13.36 -11.44 7.04
N SER A 34 -12.71 -12.54 7.41
CA SER A 34 -13.33 -13.87 7.50
C SER A 34 -14.38 -13.96 8.61
N HIS A 35 -14.28 -13.12 9.64
CA HIS A 35 -15.19 -13.08 10.78
C HIS A 35 -15.92 -11.74 10.87
N LEU A 36 -17.15 -11.78 11.37
CA LEU A 36 -17.90 -10.59 11.75
C LEU A 36 -17.35 -10.03 13.06
N SER A 37 -17.32 -8.70 13.18
CA SER A 37 -16.97 -8.01 14.43
C SER A 37 -18.13 -7.11 14.86
N ARG A 38 -18.19 -6.82 16.16
CA ARG A 38 -19.10 -5.80 16.69
C ARG A 38 -18.52 -4.42 16.41
N ASP A 39 -19.34 -3.54 15.86
CA ASP A 39 -19.02 -2.13 15.70
C ASP A 39 -18.99 -1.45 17.08
N PRO A 40 -17.93 -0.70 17.43
CA PRO A 40 -17.82 -0.05 18.73
C PRO A 40 -18.81 1.12 18.92
N VAL A 41 -19.40 1.65 17.85
CA VAL A 41 -20.29 2.83 17.91
C VAL A 41 -21.72 2.44 18.27
N ASP A 42 -22.26 1.40 17.62
CA ASP A 42 -23.66 0.98 17.77
C ASP A 42 -23.84 -0.49 18.19
N GLY A 43 -22.75 -1.24 18.35
CA GLY A 43 -22.78 -2.64 18.78
C GLY A 43 -23.27 -3.62 17.72
N ALA A 44 -23.60 -3.15 16.50
CA ALA A 44 -24.09 -4.00 15.43
C ALA A 44 -23.00 -4.95 14.93
N LEU A 45 -23.38 -6.17 14.54
CA LEU A 45 -22.46 -7.09 13.90
C LEU A 45 -22.27 -6.69 12.44
N ARG A 46 -21.04 -6.32 12.07
CA ARG A 46 -20.66 -5.90 10.73
C ARG A 46 -19.42 -6.65 10.26
N ARG A 47 -19.26 -6.75 8.94
CA ARG A 47 -18.05 -7.30 8.33
C ARG A 47 -17.08 -6.16 8.04
N HIS A 48 -15.91 -6.21 8.67
CA HIS A 48 -14.85 -5.22 8.43
C HIS A 48 -13.98 -5.63 7.24
N HIS A 49 -13.08 -4.74 6.83
CA HIS A 49 -12.02 -5.10 5.89
C HIS A 49 -11.04 -6.09 6.53
N LEU A 50 -10.28 -6.79 5.70
CA LEU A 50 -9.20 -7.66 6.13
C LEU A 50 -8.23 -6.90 7.04
N ASP A 51 -7.82 -7.55 8.13
CA ASP A 51 -6.85 -6.95 9.05
C ASP A 51 -5.48 -6.78 8.37
N PRO A 52 -4.87 -5.58 8.40
CA PRO A 52 -3.59 -5.32 7.74
C PRO A 52 -2.45 -6.22 8.25
N THR A 53 -2.48 -6.64 9.52
CA THR A 53 -1.46 -7.51 10.10
C THR A 53 -1.47 -8.90 9.47
N THR A 54 -2.63 -9.37 8.97
CA THR A 54 -2.73 -10.65 8.24
C THR A 54 -1.85 -10.63 7.00
N LEU A 55 -1.95 -9.58 6.17
CA LEU A 55 -1.11 -9.42 4.99
C LEU A 55 0.37 -9.23 5.35
N GLN A 56 0.67 -8.42 6.37
CA GLN A 56 2.06 -8.22 6.80
C GLN A 56 2.72 -9.51 7.28
N LYS A 57 1.98 -10.35 8.04
CA LYS A 57 2.45 -11.66 8.49
C LYS A 57 2.67 -12.61 7.32
N ALA A 58 1.73 -12.64 6.37
CA ALA A 58 1.86 -13.47 5.17
C ALA A 58 3.12 -13.12 4.38
N VAL A 59 3.33 -11.84 4.06
CA VAL A 59 4.54 -11.38 3.33
C VAL A 59 5.82 -11.74 4.06
N ARG A 60 5.88 -11.52 5.39
CA ARG A 60 7.05 -11.88 6.20
C ARG A 60 7.30 -13.38 6.24
N ALA A 61 6.25 -14.19 6.34
CA ALA A 61 6.36 -15.65 6.35
C ALA A 61 6.90 -16.16 5.02
N THR A 62 6.37 -15.68 3.89
CA THR A 62 6.86 -16.05 2.56
C THR A 62 8.31 -15.62 2.35
N ALA A 63 8.70 -14.42 2.77
CA ALA A 63 10.08 -13.96 2.67
C ALA A 63 11.06 -14.85 3.45
N ARG A 64 10.64 -15.36 4.62
CA ARG A 64 11.42 -16.33 5.40
C ARG A 64 11.50 -17.70 4.72
N GLN A 65 10.41 -18.18 4.16
CA GLN A 65 10.38 -19.45 3.42
C GLN A 65 11.30 -19.41 2.20
N LEU A 66 11.36 -18.28 1.51
CA LEU A 66 12.24 -18.05 0.36
C LEU A 66 13.68 -17.66 0.77
N GLN A 67 13.99 -17.63 2.07
CA GLN A 67 15.31 -17.32 2.63
C GLN A 67 15.90 -16.01 2.09
N LEU A 68 15.05 -14.99 1.91
CA LEU A 68 15.51 -13.69 1.47
C LEU A 68 16.42 -13.08 2.56
N GLY A 69 17.69 -12.83 2.23
CA GLY A 69 18.67 -12.28 3.16
C GLY A 69 18.40 -10.85 3.64
N LYS A 70 17.29 -10.24 3.19
CA LYS A 70 16.86 -8.89 3.58
C LYS A 70 15.41 -8.95 4.10
N PRO A 71 15.05 -8.14 5.11
CA PRO A 71 13.68 -8.07 5.59
C PRO A 71 12.74 -7.53 4.50
N VAL A 72 11.68 -8.28 4.20
CA VAL A 72 10.65 -7.89 3.23
C VAL A 72 9.32 -7.63 3.94
N THR A 73 8.72 -6.49 3.62
CA THR A 73 7.42 -6.05 4.14
C THR A 73 6.53 -5.54 3.01
N CYS A 74 5.25 -5.26 3.27
CA CYS A 74 4.37 -4.62 2.29
C CYS A 74 4.91 -3.26 1.81
N HIS A 75 5.62 -2.52 2.67
CA HIS A 75 6.25 -1.25 2.28
C HIS A 75 7.45 -1.47 1.34
N THR A 76 8.21 -2.55 1.54
CA THR A 76 9.27 -2.98 0.62
C THR A 76 8.72 -3.24 -0.77
N LEU A 77 7.57 -3.91 -0.88
CA LEU A 77 6.92 -4.17 -2.18
C LEU A 77 6.49 -2.87 -2.87
N ARG A 78 5.92 -1.92 -2.11
CA ARG A 78 5.57 -0.57 -2.61
C ARG A 78 6.80 0.17 -3.12
N HIS A 79 7.92 0.09 -2.41
CA HIS A 79 9.18 0.68 -2.85
C HIS A 79 9.69 0.03 -4.14
N SER A 80 9.70 -1.31 -4.22
CA SER A 80 10.12 -2.02 -5.43
C SER A 80 9.27 -1.64 -6.65
N PHE A 81 7.95 -1.49 -6.48
CA PHE A 81 7.07 -1.01 -7.54
C PHE A 81 7.49 0.37 -8.06
N ALA A 82 7.71 1.34 -7.16
CA ALA A 82 8.15 2.68 -7.53
C ALA A 82 9.51 2.67 -8.26
N THR A 83 10.49 1.94 -7.73
CA THR A 83 11.81 1.80 -8.36
C THR A 83 11.72 1.16 -9.75
N HIS A 84 10.88 0.14 -9.93
CA HIS A 84 10.68 -0.49 -11.23
C HIS A 84 10.02 0.43 -12.26
N LEU A 85 9.09 1.30 -11.83
CA LEU A 85 8.51 2.29 -12.73
C LEU A 85 9.56 3.30 -13.19
N LEU A 86 10.33 3.86 -12.26
CA LEU A 86 11.39 4.81 -12.60
C LEU A 86 12.49 4.17 -13.47
N ALA A 87 12.87 2.92 -13.18
CA ALA A 87 13.85 2.19 -13.98
C ALA A 87 13.40 1.95 -15.43
N ARG A 88 12.08 1.92 -15.69
CA ARG A 88 11.50 1.83 -17.03
C ARG A 88 11.31 3.20 -17.71
N GLY A 89 11.83 4.27 -17.11
CA GLY A 89 11.75 5.62 -17.66
C GLY A 89 10.43 6.35 -17.37
N ALA A 90 9.63 5.87 -16.41
CA ALA A 90 8.47 6.63 -15.97
C ALA A 90 8.91 7.94 -15.30
N ASP A 91 8.26 9.05 -15.64
CA ASP A 91 8.53 10.32 -14.98
C ASP A 91 8.15 10.28 -13.50
N ILE A 92 8.89 11.01 -12.68
CA ILE A 92 8.72 11.05 -11.23
C ILE A 92 7.32 11.54 -10.83
N ARG A 93 6.70 12.42 -11.63
CA ARG A 93 5.33 12.91 -11.37
C ARG A 93 4.31 11.80 -11.59
N THR A 94 4.46 11.01 -12.65
CA THR A 94 3.62 9.83 -12.92
C THR A 94 3.70 8.81 -11.79
N VAL A 95 4.91 8.57 -11.27
CA VAL A 95 5.10 7.64 -10.14
C VAL A 95 4.46 8.19 -8.86
N GLN A 96 4.55 9.50 -8.61
CA GLN A 96 3.90 10.13 -7.47
C GLN A 96 2.37 10.00 -7.51
N GLU A 97 1.76 10.23 -8.67
CA GLU A 97 0.32 10.07 -8.88
C GLU A 97 -0.13 8.63 -8.64
N GLN A 98 0.60 7.64 -9.18
CA GLN A 98 0.26 6.22 -8.99
C GLN A 98 0.40 5.74 -7.54
N LEU A 99 1.26 6.38 -6.75
CA LEU A 99 1.41 6.06 -5.33
C LEU A 99 0.44 6.86 -4.44
N GLY A 100 -0.25 7.87 -4.99
CA GLY A 100 -1.13 8.75 -4.23
C GLY A 100 -0.40 9.55 -3.16
N HIS A 101 0.88 9.90 -3.39
CA HIS A 101 1.65 10.71 -2.46
C HIS A 101 1.26 12.19 -2.59
N SER A 102 0.74 12.78 -1.50
CA SER A 102 0.44 14.20 -1.43
C SER A 102 1.70 15.10 -1.41
N ASP A 103 2.88 14.54 -1.12
CA ASP A 103 4.16 15.26 -1.09
C ASP A 103 5.24 14.50 -1.89
N VAL A 104 5.87 15.24 -2.82
CA VAL A 104 6.97 14.81 -3.71
C VAL A 104 8.18 14.30 -2.94
N ARG A 105 8.41 14.78 -1.70
CA ARG A 105 9.55 14.38 -0.85
C ARG A 105 9.61 12.88 -0.59
N THR A 106 8.46 12.20 -0.49
CA THR A 106 8.41 10.73 -0.30
C THR A 106 8.74 9.94 -1.56
N THR A 107 8.64 10.55 -2.74
CA THR A 107 8.97 9.93 -4.04
C THR A 107 10.43 10.18 -4.45
N GLN A 108 11.01 11.32 -4.03
CA GLN A 108 12.43 11.65 -4.29
C GLN A 108 13.42 10.64 -3.70
N ILE A 109 13.04 9.93 -2.63
CA ILE A 109 13.85 8.84 -2.04
C ILE A 109 14.15 7.75 -3.08
N TYR A 110 13.24 7.49 -4.02
CA TYR A 110 13.43 6.47 -5.07
C TYR A 110 14.41 6.90 -6.17
N THR A 111 14.53 8.20 -6.41
CA THR A 111 15.46 8.74 -7.41
C THR A 111 16.90 8.57 -6.97
N HIS A 112 17.19 8.71 -5.66
CA HIS A 112 18.53 8.46 -5.11
C HIS A 112 18.96 6.99 -5.28
N VAL A 113 18.02 6.04 -5.19
CA VAL A 113 18.31 4.61 -5.38
C VAL A 113 18.75 4.32 -6.83
N LEU A 114 18.18 5.04 -7.81
CA LEU A 114 18.61 4.94 -9.20
C LEU A 114 19.90 5.72 -9.49
N GLN A 115 20.15 6.84 -8.81
CA GLN A 115 21.38 7.62 -8.95
C GLN A 115 22.63 6.87 -8.47
N ASN A 116 22.49 5.92 -7.55
CA ASN A 116 23.59 5.00 -7.18
C ASN A 116 23.95 3.99 -8.29
N GLY A 117 23.22 3.97 -9.41
CA GLY A 117 23.56 3.25 -10.64
C GLY A 117 24.17 4.16 -11.71
N ALA A 118 25.29 4.82 -11.42
CA ALA A 118 26.35 5.23 -12.35
C ALA A 118 26.04 5.92 -13.73
N ASN A 119 24.82 6.32 -14.08
CA ASN A 119 24.49 6.72 -15.47
C ASN A 119 23.88 8.12 -15.66
N GLY A 120 23.75 8.95 -14.62
CA GLY A 120 23.16 10.29 -14.77
C GLY A 120 24.15 11.35 -15.29
N VAL A 121 25.41 11.27 -14.86
CA VAL A 121 26.48 12.20 -15.26
C VAL A 121 27.76 11.39 -15.34
N ARG A 122 28.23 11.14 -16.56
CA ARG A 122 29.54 10.55 -16.81
C ARG A 122 30.59 11.57 -16.35
N SER A 123 31.49 11.16 -15.45
CA SER A 123 32.53 12.09 -14.98
C SER A 123 33.37 12.52 -16.19
N PRO A 124 33.68 13.82 -16.35
CA PRO A 124 34.55 14.29 -17.43
C PRO A 124 35.98 13.72 -17.34
N LEU A 125 36.33 13.05 -16.24
CA LEU A 125 37.60 12.35 -16.06
C LEU A 125 37.52 10.84 -16.37
N SER A 126 36.35 10.32 -16.73
CA SER A 126 36.19 8.89 -17.09
C SER A 126 36.66 8.57 -18.51
N ASP A 127 37.00 9.60 -19.30
CA ASP A 127 37.50 9.50 -20.67
C ASP A 127 38.99 9.90 -20.80
N LEU A 128 39.70 10.06 -19.67
CA LEU A 128 41.16 10.29 -19.58
C LEU A 128 41.88 8.96 -19.25
#